data_AF-A0A378NRE4-F1
#
_entry.id   AF-A0A378NRE4-F1
#
_cell.length_a   1.000
_cell.length_b   1.000
_cell.length_c   1.000
_cell.angle_alpha   90.00
_cell.angle_beta   90.00
_cell.angle_gamma   90.00
#
_symmetry.space_group_name_H-M   'P 1'
#
loop_
_entity.id
_entity.type
_entity.pdbx_description
1 polymer ?
#
loop_
_entity_poly.entity_id
_entity_poly.type
_entity_poly.pdbx_seq_one_letter_code
_entity_poly.pdbx_strand_id
1 'polypeptide(L)'
;MSQEKNSILKDDFYSMIQMQRVKVDDEYKLLLQNPNNEQMQVYQTLIKDFVTMAVKQFYIVVMSSAKEELPQYNLYDYANKVDDLLLNINQCIENEDTVSLTQYHKQIDELLDKFIYIN
;
A
#
# COMPACT_ATOMS: atom_id res chain seq x y z
N MET A 1 9.69 -29.42 7.67
CA MET A 1 8.90 -28.38 8.38
C MET A 1 9.06 -26.96 7.80
N SER A 2 9.83 -26.72 6.74
CA SER A 2 10.08 -25.35 6.22
C SER A 2 9.05 -24.86 5.18
N GLN A 3 8.54 -25.73 4.31
CA GLN A 3 7.65 -25.31 3.21
C GLN A 3 6.20 -25.05 3.66
N GLU A 4 5.66 -25.88 4.54
CA GLU A 4 4.28 -25.78 5.03
C GLU A 4 4.05 -24.51 5.87
N LYS A 5 5.03 -24.15 6.72
CA LYS A 5 4.99 -22.89 7.50
C LYS A 5 5.06 -21.65 6.61
N ASN A 6 5.85 -21.70 5.54
CA ASN A 6 5.97 -20.58 4.60
C ASN A 6 4.69 -20.41 3.76
N SER A 7 3.98 -21.49 3.46
CA SER A 7 2.68 -21.43 2.76
C SER A 7 1.61 -20.76 3.63
N ILE A 8 1.47 -21.19 4.88
CA ILE A 8 0.48 -20.63 5.82
C ILE A 8 0.73 -19.13 6.07
N LEU A 9 2.00 -18.74 6.24
CA LEU A 9 2.38 -17.33 6.42
C LEU A 9 2.09 -16.45 5.19
N LYS A 10 2.12 -17.03 3.98
CA LYS A 10 1.74 -16.31 2.74
C LYS A 10 0.23 -16.16 2.62
N ASP A 11 -0.54 -17.20 2.94
CA ASP A 11 -2.00 -17.18 2.86
C ASP A 11 -2.62 -16.23 3.89
N ASP A 12 -2.08 -16.22 5.12
CA ASP A 12 -2.48 -15.29 6.18
C ASP A 12 -2.16 -13.84 5.79
N PHE A 13 -0.96 -13.59 5.25
CA PHE A 13 -0.59 -12.27 4.75
C PHE A 13 -1.51 -11.81 3.61
N TYR A 14 -1.77 -12.67 2.62
CA TYR A 14 -2.62 -12.33 1.48
C TYR A 14 -4.03 -11.95 1.93
N SER A 15 -4.59 -12.67 2.91
CA SER A 15 -5.89 -12.32 3.48
C SER A 15 -5.86 -10.96 4.19
N MET A 16 -4.84 -10.71 5.00
CA MET A 16 -4.69 -9.44 5.74
C MET A 16 -4.45 -8.24 4.82
N ILE A 17 -3.59 -8.37 3.81
CA ILE A 17 -3.26 -7.27 2.88
C ILE A 17 -4.47 -6.93 2.00
N GLN A 18 -5.29 -7.92 1.63
CA GLN A 18 -6.55 -7.68 0.90
C GLN A 18 -7.61 -7.00 1.77
N MET A 19 -7.70 -7.34 3.06
CA MET A 19 -8.57 -6.60 3.98
C MET A 19 -8.12 -5.14 4.12
N GLN A 20 -6.81 -4.89 4.18
CA GLN A 20 -6.29 -3.53 4.24
C GLN A 20 -6.55 -2.77 2.93
N ARG A 21 -6.49 -3.46 1.78
CA ARG A 21 -6.84 -2.91 0.47
C ARG A 21 -8.26 -2.38 0.41
N VAL A 22 -9.23 -3.19 0.86
CA VAL A 22 -10.65 -2.79 0.92
C VAL A 22 -10.83 -1.53 1.77
N LYS A 23 -10.15 -1.42 2.92
CA LYS A 23 -10.22 -0.22 3.75
C LYS A 23 -9.71 1.03 3.04
N VAL A 24 -8.60 0.92 2.31
CA VAL A 24 -8.06 2.04 1.52
C VAL A 24 -9.06 2.50 0.46
N ASP A 25 -9.70 1.55 -0.23
CA ASP A 25 -10.65 1.85 -1.31
C ASP A 25 -11.95 2.46 -0.78
N ASP A 26 -12.43 1.99 0.37
CA ASP A 26 -13.62 2.55 1.04
C ASP A 26 -13.35 3.95 1.58
N GLU A 27 -12.18 4.16 2.19
CA GLU A 27 -11.76 5.46 2.69
C GLU A 27 -11.57 6.47 1.55
N TYR A 28 -11.04 6.04 0.41
CA TYR A 28 -10.94 6.88 -0.79
C TYR A 28 -12.32 7.34 -1.28
N LYS A 29 -13.35 6.47 -1.26
CA LYS A 29 -14.71 6.86 -1.65
C LYS A 29 -15.25 7.96 -0.73
N LEU A 30 -14.98 7.86 0.58
CA LEU A 30 -15.38 8.88 1.55
C LEU A 30 -14.63 10.19 1.32
N LEU A 31 -13.33 10.12 1.06
CA LEU A 31 -12.49 11.28 0.76
C LEU A 31 -12.96 11.99 -0.52
N LEU A 32 -13.39 11.25 -1.55
CA LEU A 32 -13.92 11.83 -2.78
C LEU A 32 -15.29 12.51 -2.59
N GLN A 33 -16.13 11.96 -1.70
CA GLN A 33 -17.45 12.53 -1.39
C GLN A 33 -17.36 13.80 -0.55
N ASN A 34 -16.41 13.85 0.38
CA ASN A 34 -16.23 14.98 1.28
C ASN A 34 -14.74 15.23 1.53
N PRO A 35 -14.02 15.86 0.58
CA PRO A 35 -12.58 16.13 0.71
C PRO A 35 -12.31 17.01 1.93
N ASN A 36 -11.68 16.45 2.95
CA ASN A 36 -11.31 17.19 4.15
C ASN A 36 -10.08 16.60 4.83
N ASN A 37 -9.46 17.39 5.70
CA ASN A 37 -8.19 17.04 6.35
C ASN A 37 -8.29 15.83 7.29
N GLU A 38 -9.43 15.63 7.95
CA GLU A 38 -9.63 14.49 8.84
C GLU A 38 -9.68 13.18 8.05
N GLN A 39 -10.49 13.14 7.00
CA GLN A 39 -10.59 12.00 6.08
C GLN A 39 -9.24 11.74 5.39
N MET A 40 -8.51 12.81 5.03
CA MET A 40 -7.20 12.67 4.43
C MET A 40 -6.18 12.03 5.38
N GLN A 41 -6.21 12.37 6.67
CA GLN A 41 -5.34 11.73 7.67
C GLN A 41 -5.64 10.23 7.82
N VAL A 42 -6.92 9.85 7.78
CA VAL A 42 -7.32 8.43 7.84
C VAL A 42 -6.85 7.71 6.58
N TYR A 43 -7.09 8.26 5.39
CA TYR A 43 -6.62 7.73 4.11
C TYR A 43 -5.09 7.53 4.09
N GLN A 44 -4.32 8.54 4.52
CA GLN A 44 -2.87 8.43 4.63
C GLN A 44 -2.42 7.33 5.58
N THR A 45 -3.07 7.22 6.73
CA THR A 45 -2.75 6.21 7.73
C THR A 45 -2.97 4.81 7.16
N LEU A 46 -4.11 4.57 6.49
CA LEU A 46 -4.42 3.27 5.91
C LEU A 46 -3.42 2.84 4.83
N ILE A 47 -2.95 3.78 4.01
CA ILE A 47 -1.93 3.52 2.99
C ILE A 47 -0.57 3.21 3.63
N LYS A 48 -0.17 3.98 4.63
CA LYS A 48 1.10 3.75 5.35
C LYS A 48 1.10 2.41 6.07
N ASP A 49 -0.04 2.03 6.66
CA ASP A 49 -0.23 0.71 7.27
C ASP A 49 -0.10 -0.40 6.22
N PHE A 50 -0.73 -0.24 5.05
CA PHE A 50 -0.60 -1.19 3.94
C PHE A 50 0.85 -1.36 3.49
N VAL A 51 1.55 -0.26 3.20
CA VAL A 51 2.95 -0.30 2.76
C VAL A 51 3.84 -0.93 3.84
N THR A 52 3.61 -0.59 5.11
CA THR A 52 4.33 -1.17 6.25
C THR A 52 4.12 -2.68 6.34
N MET A 53 2.89 -3.16 6.15
CA MET A 53 2.58 -4.59 6.13
C MET A 53 3.31 -5.30 4.98
N ALA A 54 3.25 -4.75 3.76
CA ALA A 54 3.90 -5.35 2.59
C ALA A 54 5.43 -5.39 2.70
N VAL A 55 6.05 -4.33 3.22
CA VAL A 55 7.50 -4.26 3.43
C VAL A 55 7.96 -5.24 4.53
N LYS A 56 7.20 -5.34 5.63
CA LYS A 56 7.49 -6.30 6.71
C LYS A 56 7.42 -7.74 6.21
N GLN A 57 6.39 -8.08 5.44
CA GLN A 57 6.25 -9.41 4.87
C GLN A 57 7.41 -9.73 3.92
N PHE A 58 7.78 -8.79 3.04
CA PHE A 58 8.90 -8.98 2.14
C PHE A 58 10.19 -9.27 2.90
N TYR A 59 10.47 -8.51 3.98
CA TYR A 59 11.64 -8.75 4.82
C TYR A 59 11.62 -10.14 5.47
N ILE A 60 10.45 -10.62 5.95
CA ILE A 60 10.30 -11.97 6.50
C ILE A 60 10.58 -13.03 5.43
N VAL A 61 10.05 -12.88 4.22
CA VAL A 61 10.26 -13.81 3.09
C VAL A 61 11.73 -13.83 2.67
N VAL A 62 12.37 -12.66 2.55
CA VAL A 62 13.80 -12.52 2.23
C VAL A 62 14.67 -13.19 3.29
N MET A 63 14.41 -12.91 4.58
CA MET A 63 15.24 -13.46 5.67
C MET A 63 15.02 -14.96 5.90
N SER A 64 13.85 -15.50 5.52
CA SER A 64 13.53 -16.93 5.63
C SER A 64 13.95 -17.76 4.41
N SER A 65 14.21 -17.12 3.26
CA SER A 65 14.74 -17.77 2.06
C SER A 65 16.28 -17.81 2.10
N ALA A 66 16.83 -18.95 2.51
CA ALA A 66 18.28 -19.18 2.49
C ALA A 66 18.78 -19.28 1.04
N LYS A 67 19.19 -18.14 0.46
CA LYS A 67 19.67 -17.97 -0.93
C LYS A 67 18.60 -18.18 -1.99
N GLU A 68 18.27 -17.12 -2.70
CA GLU A 68 18.08 -17.10 -4.15
C GLU A 68 17.98 -15.64 -4.58
N GLU A 69 18.42 -15.34 -5.80
CA GLU A 69 18.43 -14.01 -6.42
C GLU A 69 17.00 -13.44 -6.47
N LEU A 70 16.55 -12.87 -5.36
CA LEU A 70 15.32 -12.09 -5.36
C LEU A 70 15.58 -10.91 -6.30
N PRO A 71 14.67 -10.65 -7.26
CA PRO A 71 14.78 -9.44 -8.06
C PRO A 71 14.93 -8.28 -7.09
N GLN A 72 15.87 -7.37 -7.35
CA GLN A 72 16.02 -6.13 -6.59
C GLN A 72 14.80 -5.24 -6.87
N TYR A 73 13.61 -5.68 -6.47
CA TYR A 73 12.45 -4.83 -6.37
C TYR A 73 12.79 -3.81 -5.30
N ASN A 74 13.04 -2.58 -5.73
CA ASN A 74 13.31 -1.50 -4.81
C ASN A 74 11.98 -1.06 -4.18
N LEU A 75 11.51 -1.84 -3.21
CA LEU A 75 10.32 -1.52 -2.42
C LEU A 75 10.44 -0.16 -1.73
N TYR A 76 11.67 0.29 -1.44
CA TYR A 76 11.92 1.64 -0.96
C TYR A 76 11.60 2.70 -2.02
N ASP A 77 11.92 2.48 -3.30
CA ASP A 77 11.50 3.40 -4.37
C ASP A 77 9.97 3.46 -4.50
N TYR A 78 9.28 2.32 -4.33
CA TYR A 78 7.82 2.31 -4.36
C TYR A 78 7.22 3.00 -3.15
N ALA A 79 7.78 2.81 -1.96
CA ALA A 79 7.36 3.51 -0.75
C ALA A 79 7.57 5.03 -0.87
N ASN A 80 8.73 5.46 -1.39
CA ASN A 80 9.01 6.87 -1.63
C ASN A 80 8.00 7.49 -2.63
N LYS A 81 7.67 6.77 -3.71
CA LYS A 81 6.64 7.22 -4.66
C LYS A 81 5.25 7.32 -4.03
N VAL A 82 4.91 6.41 -3.12
CA VAL A 82 3.65 6.51 -2.36
C VAL A 82 3.65 7.77 -1.51
N ASP A 83 4.74 8.07 -0.80
CA ASP A 83 4.84 9.29 0.02
C ASP A 83 4.71 10.58 -0.84
N ASP A 84 5.37 10.62 -2.00
CA ASP A 84 5.25 11.74 -2.95
C ASP A 84 3.79 11.93 -3.44
N LEU A 85 3.11 10.83 -3.76
CA LEU A 85 1.71 10.86 -4.19
C LEU A 85 0.77 11.29 -3.05
N LEU A 86 1.02 10.86 -1.81
CA LEU A 86 0.25 11.30 -0.65
C LEU A 86 0.39 12.80 -0.39
N LEU A 87 1.58 13.36 -0.64
CA LEU A 87 1.80 14.81 -0.57
C LEU A 87 1.00 15.55 -1.66
N ASN A 88 0.96 15.02 -2.88
CA ASN A 88 0.16 15.61 -3.96
C ASN A 88 -1.35 15.54 -3.67
N ILE A 89 -1.83 14.42 -3.10
CA ILE A 89 -3.25 14.31 -2.71
C ILE A 89 -3.60 15.31 -1.61
N ASN A 90 -2.70 15.55 -0.63
CA ASN A 90 -2.92 16.59 0.38
C ASN A 90 -3.17 17.96 -0.26
N GLN A 91 -2.38 18.31 -1.28
CA GLN A 91 -2.59 19.55 -2.04
C GLN A 91 -3.91 19.55 -2.80
N CYS A 92 -4.37 18.41 -3.30
CA CYS A 92 -5.69 18.30 -3.92
C CYS A 92 -6.83 18.58 -2.92
N ILE A 93 -6.70 18.13 -1.67
CA ILE A 93 -7.68 18.43 -0.62
C ILE A 93 -7.74 19.93 -0.33
N GLU A 94 -6.58 20.58 -0.18
CA GLU A 94 -6.50 22.02 0.06
C GLU A 94 -7.09 22.87 -1.08
N ASN A 95 -6.99 22.37 -2.33
CA ASN A 95 -7.46 23.06 -3.52
C ASN A 95 -8.84 22.59 -4.01
N GLU A 96 -9.51 21.68 -3.30
CA GLU A 96 -10.77 21.04 -3.69
C GLU A 96 -10.71 20.38 -5.10
N ASP A 97 -9.52 19.93 -5.53
CA ASP A 97 -9.29 19.34 -6.85
C ASP A 97 -9.53 17.82 -6.85
N THR A 98 -10.79 17.46 -7.05
CA THR A 98 -11.23 16.06 -7.11
C THR A 98 -10.73 15.31 -8.35
N VAL A 99 -10.41 16.02 -9.45
CA VAL A 99 -9.94 15.38 -10.69
C VAL A 99 -8.52 14.86 -10.50
N SER A 100 -7.62 15.70 -10.00
CA SER A 100 -6.24 15.30 -9.71
C SER A 100 -6.20 14.29 -8.58
N LEU A 101 -7.06 14.42 -7.57
CA LEU A 101 -7.19 13.44 -6.48
C LEU A 101 -7.47 12.02 -7.02
N THR A 102 -8.41 11.87 -7.96
CA THR A 102 -8.70 10.58 -8.59
C THR A 102 -7.49 10.04 -9.38
N GLN A 103 -6.75 10.91 -10.07
CA GLN A 103 -5.56 10.50 -10.84
C GLN A 103 -4.42 10.03 -9.92
N TYR A 104 -4.16 10.73 -8.82
CA TYR A 104 -3.13 10.33 -7.86
C TYR A 104 -3.54 9.07 -7.09
N HIS A 105 -4.81 8.93 -6.72
CA HIS A 105 -5.31 7.69 -6.12
C HIS A 105 -5.08 6.49 -7.03
N LYS A 106 -5.37 6.61 -8.33
CA LYS A 106 -5.11 5.54 -9.30
C LYS A 106 -3.62 5.16 -9.38
N GLN A 107 -2.71 6.12 -9.26
CA GLN A 107 -1.28 5.82 -9.23
C GLN A 107 -0.87 5.08 -7.93
N ILE A 108 -1.50 5.44 -6.80
CA ILE A 108 -1.34 4.70 -5.55
C ILE A 108 -1.86 3.26 -5.72
N ASP A 109 -3.05 3.09 -6.29
CA ASP A 109 -3.69 1.82 -6.61
C ASP A 109 -2.73 0.86 -7.35
N GLU A 110 -2.13 1.36 -8.43
CA GLU A 110 -1.15 0.62 -9.23
C GLU A 110 0.14 0.28 -8.45
N LEU A 111 0.53 1.08 -7.46
CA LEU A 111 1.67 0.79 -6.59
C LEU A 111 1.30 -0.27 -5.53
N LEU A 112 0.11 -0.19 -4.93
CA LEU A 112 -0.37 -1.17 -3.96
C LEU A 112 -0.46 -2.57 -4.56
N ASP A 113 -0.90 -2.69 -5.82
CA ASP A 113 -0.93 -3.97 -6.53
C ASP A 113 0.49 -4.55 -6.74
N LYS A 114 1.49 -3.71 -6.97
CA LYS A 114 2.90 -4.16 -7.06
C LYS A 114 3.41 -4.69 -5.73
N PHE A 115 3.06 -4.05 -4.61
CA PHE A 115 3.41 -4.53 -3.27
C PHE A 115 2.81 -5.92 -3.00
N ILE A 116 1.58 -6.18 -3.45
CA ILE A 116 0.94 -7.49 -3.34
C ILE A 116 1.66 -8.51 -4.24
N TYR A 117 1.90 -8.17 -5.51
CA TYR A 117 2.54 -9.07 -6.47
C TYR A 117 3.94 -9.55 -6.04
N ILE A 118 4.70 -8.70 -5.36
CA ILE A 118 6.06 -9.01 -4.91
C ILE A 118 6.09 -10.01 -3.75
N ASN A 119 5.02 -10.09 -2.94
CA ASN A 119 4.96 -10.90 -1.71
C ASN A 119 4.36 -12.30 -1.94
#